data_AF-A0A6C0BKF9-F1
#
_entry.id   AF-A0A6C0BKF9-F1
#
_cell.length_a   1.000
_cell.length_b   1.000
_cell.length_c   1.000
_cell.angle_alpha   90.00
_cell.angle_beta   90.00
_cell.angle_gamma   90.00
#
_symmetry.space_group_name_H-M   'P 1'
#
loop_
_entity.id
_entity.type
_entity.pdbx_description
1 polymer ?
#
loop_
_entity_poly.entity_id
_entity_poly.type
_entity_poly.pdbx_seq_one_letter_code
_entity_poly.pdbx_strand_id
1 'polypeptide(L)'
;MATTVVLRSVDNTPYYADDLHDPQHLIYTCQGIIGDQNLNNPDNQKLLHADQFWVYRVQPRGRHKTYIWYGRYHRMGDPYPMQHVDDLGQMRQIYLIHLERDN
;
A
#
# COMPACT_ATOMS: atom_id res chain seq x y z
N MET A 1 14.59 17.17 5.68
CA MET A 1 13.18 17.57 5.52
C MET A 1 12.37 16.29 5.60
N ALA A 2 11.28 16.25 6.38
CA ALA A 2 10.46 15.05 6.46
C ALA A 2 9.76 14.82 5.12
N THR A 3 9.87 13.61 4.56
CA THR A 3 9.25 13.26 3.28
C THR A 3 7.87 12.68 3.53
N THR A 4 6.84 13.30 2.98
CA THR A 4 5.45 12.84 3.09
C THR A 4 4.96 12.25 1.78
N VAL A 5 4.33 11.08 1.84
CA VAL A 5 3.72 10.41 0.67
C VAL A 5 2.21 10.26 0.88
N VAL A 6 1.44 10.38 -0.18
CA VAL A 6 0.00 10.07 -0.16
C VAL A 6 -0.21 8.70 -0.81
N LEU A 7 -0.77 7.76 -0.04
CA LEU A 7 -1.06 6.39 -0.44
C LEU A 7 -2.52 6.23 -0.82
N ARG A 8 -2.74 5.51 -1.92
CA ARG A 8 -4.07 5.21 -2.45
C ARG A 8 -4.26 3.70 -2.48
N SER A 9 -5.13 3.21 -1.60
CA SER A 9 -5.63 1.84 -1.70
C SER A 9 -6.92 1.80 -2.51
N VAL A 10 -7.11 0.80 -3.36
CA VAL A 10 -8.29 0.66 -4.23
C VAL A 10 -8.89 -0.72 -4.05
N ASP A 11 -10.16 -0.77 -3.65
CA ASP A 11 -10.88 -2.04 -3.49
C ASP A 11 -10.96 -2.81 -4.81
N ASN A 12 -10.99 -4.14 -4.71
CA ASN A 12 -11.05 -5.07 -5.84
C ASN A 12 -9.84 -4.96 -6.77
N THR A 13 -8.65 -4.70 -6.22
CA THR A 13 -7.38 -4.74 -6.95
C THR A 13 -6.63 -6.02 -6.60
N PRO A 14 -6.88 -7.14 -7.30
CA PRO A 14 -6.52 -8.48 -6.84
C PRO A 14 -5.01 -8.73 -6.72
N TYR A 15 -4.18 -7.94 -7.40
CA TYR A 15 -2.72 -8.04 -7.37
C TYR A 15 -2.04 -7.21 -6.27
N TYR A 16 -2.81 -6.45 -5.49
CA TYR A 16 -2.36 -5.81 -4.26
C TYR A 16 -3.07 -6.45 -3.06
N ALA A 17 -2.32 -6.64 -1.98
CA ALA A 17 -2.78 -7.29 -0.76
C ALA A 17 -2.89 -6.27 0.39
N ASP A 18 -3.35 -5.07 0.09
CA ASP A 18 -3.59 -4.04 1.10
C ASP A 18 -4.65 -4.52 2.10
N ASP A 19 -4.42 -4.25 3.39
CA ASP A 19 -5.39 -4.51 4.46
C ASP A 19 -5.66 -3.20 5.21
N LEU A 20 -6.89 -2.70 5.08
CA LEU A 20 -7.36 -1.46 5.72
C LEU A 20 -8.56 -1.73 6.65
N HIS A 21 -8.73 -2.97 7.14
CA HIS A 21 -9.84 -3.33 8.02
C HIS A 21 -9.70 -2.73 9.42
N ASP A 22 -8.48 -2.63 9.96
CA ASP A 22 -8.19 -1.93 11.21
C ASP A 22 -7.65 -0.51 10.90
N PRO A 23 -8.43 0.56 11.14
CA PRO A 23 -7.97 1.93 10.90
C PRO A 23 -6.79 2.37 11.78
N GLN A 24 -6.38 1.61 12.78
CA GLN A 24 -5.17 1.91 13.57
C GLN A 24 -3.91 1.28 12.97
N HIS A 25 -4.06 0.13 12.32
CA HIS A 25 -2.95 -0.64 11.75
C HIS A 25 -3.28 -1.06 10.32
N LEU A 26 -2.63 -0.43 9.35
CA LEU A 26 -2.83 -0.75 7.94
C LEU A 26 -1.66 -1.57 7.41
N ILE A 27 -1.98 -2.46 6.47
CA ILE A 27 -1.00 -3.12 5.62
C ILE A 27 -1.11 -2.52 4.22
N TYR A 28 0.01 -2.08 3.68
CA TYR A 28 0.05 -1.49 2.34
C TYR A 28 1.06 -2.22 1.45
N THR A 29 0.67 -2.50 0.21
CA THR A 29 1.52 -3.19 -0.76
C THR A 29 2.42 -2.21 -1.49
N CYS A 30 3.71 -2.52 -1.59
CA CYS A 30 4.63 -1.79 -2.46
C CYS A 30 4.17 -1.82 -3.93
N GLN A 31 4.70 -0.92 -4.75
CA GLN A 31 4.34 -0.84 -6.17
C GLN A 31 4.95 -1.98 -7.00
N GLY A 32 4.15 -2.46 -7.94
CA GLY A 32 4.50 -3.44 -8.96
C GLY A 32 3.34 -4.39 -9.18
N ILE A 33 2.90 -4.55 -10.44
CA ILE A 33 1.63 -5.23 -10.78
C ILE A 33 1.86 -6.64 -11.37
N ILE A 34 2.99 -6.85 -12.07
CA ILE A 34 3.33 -8.10 -12.76
C ILE A 34 4.71 -8.56 -12.29
N GLY A 35 4.85 -9.86 -12.02
CA GLY A 35 6.10 -10.47 -11.55
C GLY A 35 6.56 -9.96 -10.18
N ASP A 36 7.71 -10.47 -9.73
CA ASP A 36 8.29 -10.13 -8.43
C ASP A 36 8.54 -8.62 -8.30
N GLN A 37 8.15 -8.07 -7.16
CA GLN A 37 8.33 -6.65 -6.90
C GLN A 37 9.81 -6.32 -6.69
N ASN A 38 10.23 -5.18 -7.24
CA ASN A 38 11.57 -4.65 -7.06
C ASN A 38 11.53 -3.46 -6.08
N LEU A 39 12.09 -3.62 -4.88
CA LEU A 39 12.17 -2.52 -3.90
C LEU A 39 13.07 -1.37 -4.37
N ASN A 40 14.01 -1.62 -5.28
CA ASN A 40 14.93 -0.61 -5.81
C ASN A 40 14.31 0.24 -6.93
N ASN A 41 13.06 -0.04 -7.34
CA ASN A 41 12.42 0.86 -8.30
C ASN A 41 12.16 2.25 -7.67
N PRO A 42 12.18 3.33 -8.45
CA PRO A 42 12.14 4.69 -7.90
C PRO A 42 10.92 4.99 -7.01
N ASP A 43 9.76 4.44 -7.31
CA ASP A 43 8.54 4.72 -6.55
C ASP A 43 8.51 3.96 -5.22
N ASN A 44 8.99 2.71 -5.21
CA ASN A 44 9.23 1.99 -3.97
C ASN A 44 10.31 2.67 -3.14
N GLN A 45 11.39 3.17 -3.73
CA GLN A 45 12.39 3.92 -2.98
C GLN A 45 11.81 5.17 -2.31
N LYS A 46 10.94 5.93 -3.00
CA LYS A 46 10.22 7.07 -2.38
C LYS A 46 9.35 6.62 -1.21
N LEU A 47 8.60 5.52 -1.38
CA LEU A 47 7.78 4.94 -0.31
C LEU A 47 8.64 4.53 0.88
N LEU A 48 9.81 3.92 0.61
CA LEU A 48 10.68 3.39 1.65
C LEU A 48 11.47 4.43 2.43
N HIS A 49 11.66 5.62 1.85
CA HIS A 49 12.35 6.75 2.48
C HIS A 49 11.38 7.82 2.98
N ALA A 50 10.08 7.57 2.91
CA ALA A 50 9.08 8.48 3.46
C ALA A 50 9.01 8.34 4.99
N ASP A 51 8.89 9.48 5.66
CA ASP A 51 8.73 9.56 7.11
C ASP A 51 7.26 9.48 7.52
N GLN A 52 6.37 9.97 6.65
CA GLN A 52 4.93 10.08 6.92
C GLN A 52 4.09 9.70 5.71
N PHE A 53 2.92 9.14 5.99
CA PHE A 53 1.99 8.65 4.98
C PHE A 53 0.60 9.23 5.24
N TRP A 54 -0.04 9.78 4.22
CA TRP A 54 -1.48 10.06 4.24
C TRP A 54 -2.19 8.97 3.45
N VAL A 55 -3.15 8.29 4.07
CA VAL A 55 -3.82 7.15 3.43
C VAL A 55 -5.27 7.50 3.09
N TYR A 56 -5.67 7.16 1.86
CA TYR A 56 -7.07 7.11 1.48
C TYR A 56 -7.41 5.84 0.69
N ARG A 57 -8.66 5.41 0.82
CA ARG A 57 -9.22 4.23 0.17
C ARG A 57 -10.24 4.65 -0.88
N VAL A 58 -10.18 4.01 -2.04
CA VAL A 58 -11.16 4.17 -3.12
C VAL A 58 -12.01 2.91 -3.19
N GLN A 59 -13.32 3.07 -3.00
CA GLN A 59 -14.29 1.98 -3.12
C GLN A 59 -15.11 2.16 -4.40
N PRO A 60 -14.89 1.34 -5.45
CA PRO A 60 -15.74 1.33 -6.63
C PRO A 60 -17.15 0.85 -6.26
N ARG A 61 -18.18 1.61 -6.65
CA ARG A 61 -19.60 1.25 -6.50
C ARG A 61 -20.31 1.44 -7.85
N GLY A 62 -20.14 0.47 -8.74
CA GLY A 62 -20.65 0.56 -10.12
C GLY A 62 -20.02 1.75 -10.87
N ARG A 63 -20.83 2.71 -11.32
CA ARG A 63 -20.36 3.93 -12.01
C ARG A 63 -19.79 5.00 -11.07
N HIS A 64 -19.96 4.85 -9.76
CA HIS A 64 -19.51 5.83 -8.76
C HIS A 64 -18.30 5.31 -7.99
N LYS A 65 -17.57 6.25 -7.37
CA LYS A 65 -16.45 5.95 -6.47
C LYS A 65 -16.68 6.66 -5.15
N THR A 66 -16.51 5.94 -4.03
CA THR A 66 -16.47 6.52 -2.70
C THR A 66 -15.01 6.65 -2.27
N TYR A 67 -14.65 7.78 -1.67
CA TYR A 67 -13.31 8.05 -1.16
C TYR A 67 -13.38 8.15 0.36
N ILE A 68 -12.55 7.38 1.05
CA ILE A 68 -12.48 7.36 2.52
C ILE A 68 -11.07 7.83 2.91
N TRP A 69 -10.98 8.92 3.66
CA TRP A 69 -9.73 9.44 4.18
C TRP A 69 -9.47 8.88 5.57
N TYR A 70 -8.34 8.17 5.72
CA TYR A 70 -7.96 7.52 6.97
C TYR A 70 -7.07 8.42 7.84
N GLY A 71 -6.36 9.36 7.23
CA GLY A 71 -5.50 10.31 7.93
C GLY A 71 -4.02 10.00 7.78
N ARG A 72 -3.23 10.42 8.78
CA ARG A 72 -1.78 10.35 8.78
C ARG A 72 -1.28 9.12 9.55
N TYR A 73 -0.22 8.50 9.04
CA TYR A 73 0.40 7.29 9.53
C TYR A 73 1.92 7.40 9.47
N HIS A 74 2.60 6.54 10.22
CA HIS A 74 4.02 6.27 10.11
C HIS A 74 4.27 4.78 9.88
N ARG A 75 5.43 4.44 9.32
CA ARG A 75 5.79 3.04 9.04
C ARG A 75 6.33 2.35 10.28
N MET A 76 5.87 1.13 10.51
CA MET A 76 6.37 0.22 11.53
C MET A 76 7.35 -0.77 10.92
N GLY A 77 8.64 -0.59 11.22
CA GLY A 77 9.70 -1.50 10.80
C GLY A 77 9.99 -1.52 9.29
N ASP A 78 10.67 -2.58 8.87
CA ASP A 78 11.05 -2.81 7.47
C ASP A 78 9.93 -3.51 6.69
N PRO A 79 9.88 -3.34 5.35
CA PRO A 79 8.99 -4.13 4.52
C PRO A 79 9.27 -5.63 4.65
N TYR A 80 8.22 -6.43 4.61
CA TYR A 80 8.35 -7.89 4.67
C TYR A 80 7.78 -8.54 3.39
N PRO A 81 8.37 -9.66 2.95
CA PRO A 81 7.93 -10.34 1.75
C PRO A 81 6.68 -11.19 2.01
N MET A 82 5.82 -11.32 0.99
CA MET A 82 4.68 -12.23 0.96
C MET A 82 4.53 -12.82 -0.44
N GLN A 83 4.08 -14.07 -0.53
CA GLN A 83 3.67 -14.67 -1.81
C GLN A 83 2.24 -14.26 -2.13
N HIS A 84 2.02 -13.72 -3.33
CA HIS A 84 0.71 -13.27 -3.80
C HIS A 84 0.58 -13.45 -5.31
N VAL A 85 -0.65 -13.44 -5.83
CA VAL A 85 -0.87 -13.47 -7.28
C VAL A 85 -0.63 -12.11 -7.91
N ASP A 86 -0.12 -12.08 -9.13
CA ASP A 86 -0.02 -10.89 -9.96
C ASP A 86 -1.28 -10.70 -10.82
N ASP A 87 -1.31 -9.64 -11.65
CA ASP A 87 -2.47 -9.35 -12.51
C ASP A 87 -2.70 -10.41 -13.61
N LEU A 88 -1.70 -11.25 -13.88
CA LEU A 88 -1.79 -12.40 -14.80
C LEU A 88 -2.16 -13.69 -14.07
N GLY A 89 -2.39 -13.63 -12.75
CA GLY A 89 -2.69 -14.80 -11.91
C GLY A 89 -1.46 -15.66 -11.58
N GLN A 90 -0.25 -15.18 -11.84
CA GLN A 90 0.98 -15.89 -11.53
C GLN A 90 1.42 -15.61 -10.10
N MET A 91 1.91 -16.63 -9.40
CA MET A 91 2.51 -16.45 -8.07
C MET A 91 3.79 -15.62 -8.18
N ARG A 92 3.93 -14.65 -7.28
CA ARG A 92 5.06 -13.74 -7.20
C ARG A 92 5.35 -13.33 -5.76
N GLN A 93 6.54 -12.78 -5.55
CA GLN A 93 6.88 -12.08 -4.32
C GLN A 93 6.44 -10.60 -4.37
N ILE A 94 5.62 -10.21 -3.41
CA ILE A 94 5.30 -8.80 -3.10
C ILE A 94 5.98 -8.39 -1.80
N TYR A 95 6.04 -7.08 -1.55
CA TYR A 95 6.48 -6.54 -0.27
C TYR A 95 5.38 -5.70 0.36
N LEU A 96 5.19 -5.89 1.65
CA LEU A 96 4.18 -5.23 2.44
C LEU A 96 4.85 -4.34 3.48
N ILE A 97 4.25 -3.19 3.75
CA ILE A 97 4.64 -2.31 4.86
C ILE A 97 3.51 -2.26 5.89
N HIS A 98 3.86 -2.23 7.17
CA HIS A 98 2.93 -1.95 8.26
C HIS A 98 2.92 -0.45 8.54
N LEU A 99 1.73 0.11 8.67
CA LEU A 99 1.50 1.51 8.98
C LEU A 99 0.68 1.61 10.27
N GLU A 100 1.15 2.43 11.21
CA GLU A 100 0.40 2.76 12.43
C GLU A 100 -0.09 4.20 12.35
N ARG A 101 -1.34 4.42 12.77
CA ARG A 101 -1.96 5.74 12.70
C ARG A 101 -1.31 6.68 13.71
N ASP A 102 -1.07 7.92 13.27
CA ASP A 102 -0.63 8.97 14.18
C ASP A 102 -1.78 9.39 15.09
N ASN A 103 -1.53 9.45 16.40
CA ASN A 103 -2.46 9.97 17.41
C ASN A 103 -2.76 11.47 17.22
#